data_AF-A0A060W7K8-F1
#
_entry.id   AF-A0A060W7K8-F1
#
_cell.length_a   1.000
_cell.length_b   1.000
_cell.length_c   1.000
_cell.angle_alpha   90.00
_cell.angle_beta   90.00
_cell.angle_gamma   90.00
#
_symmetry.space_group_name_H-M   'P 1'
#
loop_
_entity.id
_entity.type
_entity.pdbx_description
1 polymer ?
#
loop_
_entity_poly.entity_id
_entity_poly.type
_entity_poly.pdbx_seq_one_letter_code
_entity_poly.pdbx_strand_id
1 'polypeptide(L)'
;MYRQFGPINLPHVGMSPGLKFLPQEYQQWACQQLYLPSPVDKGGCAGDLRTACSHILNAVMDQKTVCTPTQENTDHRPSEAGTCLPDIFSRLQEIVYEMELTSRSQRTQDKGHFLLDLISHRCSVTSDLQSISSELSIQQTLHTWNRVILALPAVMLVTVKTGGGKRTLDCETLMEHINQYQRKGCSPAGLLPYHLTAHVLRAVLMASVSCDCASGEVNKAMSLISLQCPLLLVSAGHWWGRLSPVLVSLWHRLTDGQPLPQQLQVLADCHLWVCSSKDGVSCPVPSAPPLLLAACLHCVWEGQASGKGIRTSLEMLGQLTEQHTQLLVFLLFLCVTDLLTTFLTPQRVKGLQRAQELCKDILTVLVDSADWLLLFKTPCSEKGLYQPVAVVTSDEYTRLMPLAFYSLVPHLNSEILEKTVKAPGFLHTAVLCYSSLIKLFMDGQTPCPVTEHLTDQMDPSYILTRAQQVLLKTISLTSPTSLSQHQLNQLEALCVDLDPEVAAALVFHLSSSSLSPELDFL
;
A
#
# COMPACT_ATOMS: atom_id res chain seq x y z
N MET A 1 -39.15 14.70 -17.96
CA MET A 1 -39.99 13.50 -17.74
C MET A 1 -39.16 12.27 -18.05
N TYR A 2 -38.90 11.49 -17.01
CA TYR A 2 -38.12 10.25 -17.00
C TYR A 2 -38.55 9.29 -18.13
N ARG A 3 -37.61 8.91 -19.00
CA ARG A 3 -37.66 7.62 -19.70
C ARG A 3 -36.44 6.81 -19.27
N GLN A 4 -36.73 5.70 -18.60
CA GLN A 4 -35.78 4.72 -18.09
C GLN A 4 -34.90 4.21 -19.24
N PHE A 5 -33.59 4.28 -19.02
CA PHE A 5 -32.57 3.68 -19.86
C PHE A 5 -32.65 2.15 -19.73
N GLY A 6 -32.91 1.46 -20.84
CA GLY A 6 -32.73 0.02 -20.93
C GLY A 6 -31.23 -0.31 -21.05
N PRO A 7 -30.78 -1.47 -20.54
CA PRO A 7 -29.40 -1.90 -20.67
C PRO A 7 -29.06 -2.12 -22.15
N ILE A 8 -27.79 -1.98 -22.48
CA ILE A 8 -27.22 -2.56 -23.70
C ILE A 8 -27.53 -4.07 -23.63
N ASN A 9 -28.59 -4.50 -24.30
CA ASN A 9 -28.91 -5.91 -24.47
C ASN A 9 -27.89 -6.50 -25.44
N LEU A 10 -26.71 -6.85 -24.91
CA LEU A 10 -26.00 -8.01 -25.44
C LEU A 10 -26.95 -9.21 -25.24
N PRO A 11 -27.34 -9.93 -26.30
CA PRO A 11 -28.27 -11.04 -26.15
C PRO A 11 -27.71 -12.04 -25.14
N HIS A 12 -28.58 -12.60 -24.30
CA HIS A 12 -28.29 -13.76 -23.47
C HIS A 12 -27.71 -14.87 -24.36
N VAL A 13 -26.38 -15.05 -24.36
CA VAL A 13 -25.72 -16.18 -25.02
C VAL A 13 -25.17 -17.10 -23.94
N GLY A 14 -26.08 -17.81 -23.28
CA GLY A 14 -25.76 -19.12 -22.72
C GLY A 14 -25.75 -20.11 -23.88
N MET A 15 -24.61 -20.27 -24.55
CA MET A 15 -24.42 -21.34 -25.54
C MET A 15 -23.24 -22.22 -25.16
N SER A 16 -23.48 -23.52 -25.22
CA SER A 16 -22.54 -24.61 -24.96
C SER A 16 -21.26 -24.53 -25.81
N PRO A 17 -20.15 -25.17 -25.40
CA PRO A 17 -18.78 -24.86 -25.86
C PRO A 17 -18.40 -25.35 -27.28
N GLY A 18 -19.37 -25.52 -28.19
CA GLY A 18 -19.20 -26.20 -29.47
C GLY A 18 -18.78 -25.34 -30.67
N LEU A 19 -18.91 -24.01 -30.63
CA LEU A 19 -18.51 -23.11 -31.73
C LEU A 19 -17.94 -21.80 -31.20
N LYS A 20 -16.63 -21.75 -30.96
CA LYS A 20 -15.94 -20.55 -30.45
C LYS A 20 -15.61 -19.50 -31.52
N PHE A 21 -15.66 -19.83 -32.82
CA PHE A 21 -15.22 -18.94 -33.90
C PHE A 21 -16.28 -17.92 -34.36
N LEU A 22 -17.53 -18.33 -34.58
CA LEU A 22 -18.62 -17.41 -34.99
C LEU A 22 -18.91 -16.27 -33.99
N PRO A 23 -18.86 -16.47 -32.66
CA PRO A 23 -19.10 -15.41 -31.69
C PRO A 23 -18.07 -14.28 -31.75
N GLN A 24 -16.79 -14.58 -32.01
CA GLN A 24 -15.71 -13.59 -32.03
C GLN A 24 -15.76 -12.71 -33.29
N GLU A 25 -16.02 -13.31 -34.45
CA GLU A 25 -16.17 -12.57 -35.72
C GLU A 25 -17.37 -11.62 -35.68
N TYR A 26 -18.50 -12.08 -35.14
CA TYR A 26 -19.68 -11.24 -34.95
C TYR A 26 -19.39 -10.05 -34.03
N GLN A 27 -18.73 -10.28 -32.89
CA GLN A 27 -18.36 -9.21 -31.97
C GLN A 27 -17.40 -8.19 -32.61
N GLN A 28 -16.42 -8.67 -33.39
CA GLN A 28 -15.52 -7.78 -34.12
C GLN A 28 -16.27 -6.91 -35.14
N TRP A 29 -17.13 -7.53 -35.95
CA TRP A 29 -17.98 -6.82 -36.90
C TRP A 29 -18.89 -5.80 -36.20
N ALA A 30 -19.55 -6.21 -35.11
CA ALA A 30 -20.43 -5.33 -34.35
C ALA A 30 -19.68 -4.13 -33.76
N CYS A 31 -18.49 -4.34 -33.19
CA CYS A 31 -17.66 -3.25 -32.67
C CYS A 31 -17.18 -2.32 -33.80
N GLN A 32 -16.53 -2.87 -34.83
CA GLN A 32 -15.79 -2.07 -35.83
C GLN A 32 -16.68 -1.49 -36.93
N GLN A 33 -17.72 -2.21 -37.37
CA GLN A 33 -18.52 -1.83 -38.54
C GLN A 33 -19.92 -1.32 -38.19
N LEU A 34 -20.48 -1.74 -37.04
CA LEU A 34 -21.80 -1.30 -36.61
C LEU A 34 -21.72 -0.14 -35.61
N TYR A 35 -21.19 -0.37 -34.40
CA TYR A 35 -21.28 0.61 -33.31
C TYR A 35 -20.25 1.73 -33.36
N LEU A 36 -18.99 1.43 -33.69
CA LEU A 36 -17.94 2.45 -33.78
C LEU A 36 -18.30 3.56 -34.79
N PRO A 37 -18.67 3.29 -36.06
CA PRO A 37 -18.97 4.34 -37.04
C PRO A 37 -20.37 4.95 -36.89
N SER A 38 -21.30 4.31 -36.16
CA SER A 38 -22.67 4.79 -36.03
C SER A 38 -22.75 6.11 -35.24
N PRO A 39 -23.66 7.05 -35.59
CA PRO A 39 -23.84 8.30 -34.85
C PRO A 39 -24.21 8.11 -33.36
N VAL A 40 -23.79 9.06 -32.50
CA VAL A 40 -24.03 8.99 -31.05
C VAL A 40 -25.52 9.02 -30.69
N ASP A 41 -26.32 9.79 -31.42
CA ASP A 41 -27.79 9.86 -31.27
C ASP A 41 -28.49 8.51 -31.53
N LYS A 42 -27.83 7.61 -32.27
CA LYS A 42 -28.31 6.25 -32.54
C LYS A 42 -27.66 5.19 -31.64
N GLY A 43 -26.93 5.62 -30.60
CA GLY A 43 -26.24 4.73 -29.67
C GLY A 43 -24.90 4.20 -30.20
N GLY A 44 -24.32 4.82 -31.23
CA GLY A 44 -22.96 4.53 -31.70
C GLY A 44 -21.91 5.48 -31.13
N CYS A 45 -20.68 5.43 -31.67
CA CYS A 45 -19.54 6.23 -31.18
C CYS A 45 -19.08 7.33 -32.14
N ALA A 46 -19.75 7.51 -33.28
CA ALA A 46 -19.42 8.47 -34.35
C ALA A 46 -17.95 8.45 -34.80
N GLY A 47 -17.31 7.28 -34.75
CA GLY A 47 -15.90 7.07 -35.08
C GLY A 47 -14.91 7.42 -33.96
N ASP A 48 -15.36 7.86 -32.78
CA ASP A 48 -14.47 8.18 -31.66
C ASP A 48 -14.09 6.93 -30.84
N LEU A 49 -12.82 6.53 -30.97
CA LEU A 49 -12.23 5.41 -30.24
C LEU A 49 -12.24 5.61 -28.72
N ARG A 50 -12.14 6.85 -28.22
CA ARG A 50 -12.19 7.14 -26.77
C ARG A 50 -13.59 6.86 -26.23
N THR A 51 -14.62 7.31 -26.94
CA THR A 51 -16.01 7.03 -26.60
C THR A 51 -16.30 5.52 -26.63
N ALA A 52 -15.86 4.81 -27.68
CA ALA A 52 -16.01 3.36 -27.77
C ALA A 52 -15.31 2.61 -26.63
N CYS A 53 -14.05 2.97 -26.33
CA CYS A 53 -13.29 2.41 -25.22
C CYS A 53 -13.97 2.68 -23.87
N SER A 54 -14.44 3.92 -23.65
CA SER A 54 -15.17 4.30 -22.45
C SER A 54 -16.43 3.46 -22.25
N HIS A 55 -17.22 3.22 -23.29
CA HIS A 55 -18.41 2.37 -23.19
C HIS A 55 -18.09 0.93 -22.78
N ILE A 56 -17.07 0.32 -23.38
CA ILE A 56 -16.66 -1.05 -23.04
C ILE A 56 -16.13 -1.11 -21.61
N LEU A 57 -15.26 -0.18 -21.22
CA LEU A 57 -14.71 -0.11 -19.87
C LEU A 57 -15.81 0.08 -18.83
N ASN A 58 -16.71 1.04 -19.02
CA ASN A 58 -17.82 1.27 -18.12
C ASN A 58 -18.72 0.03 -18.02
N ALA A 59 -19.02 -0.63 -19.14
CA ALA A 59 -19.81 -1.86 -19.13
C ALA A 59 -19.12 -3.00 -18.35
N VAL A 60 -17.80 -3.16 -18.49
CA VAL A 60 -17.03 -4.15 -17.70
C VAL A 60 -17.03 -3.79 -16.21
N MET A 61 -16.87 -2.50 -15.88
CA MET A 61 -16.83 -2.03 -14.49
C MET A 61 -18.20 -2.13 -13.80
N ASP A 62 -19.28 -1.91 -14.55
CA ASP A 62 -20.66 -1.97 -14.05
C ASP A 62 -21.21 -3.41 -13.99
N GLN A 63 -20.50 -4.40 -14.56
CA GLN A 63 -20.80 -5.82 -14.38
C GLN A 63 -20.54 -6.21 -12.92
N LYS A 64 -21.61 -6.28 -12.14
CA LYS A 64 -21.56 -6.84 -10.78
C LYS A 64 -21.10 -8.29 -10.88
N THR A 65 -19.90 -8.59 -10.39
CA THR A 65 -19.44 -9.96 -10.14
C THR A 65 -20.38 -10.57 -9.11
N VAL A 66 -21.37 -11.33 -9.57
CA VAL A 66 -22.18 -12.22 -8.73
C VAL A 66 -21.28 -13.38 -8.31
N CYS A 67 -20.42 -13.13 -7.32
CA CYS A 67 -19.67 -14.15 -6.61
C CYS A 67 -19.95 -13.96 -5.12
N THR A 68 -21.11 -14.45 -4.67
CA THR A 68 -21.27 -14.83 -3.27
C THR A 68 -20.30 -15.97 -2.96
N PRO A 69 -19.43 -15.87 -1.94
CA PRO A 69 -18.79 -17.06 -1.41
C PRO A 69 -19.85 -17.80 -0.58
N THR A 70 -20.54 -18.76 -1.20
CA THR A 70 -21.21 -19.80 -0.39
C THR A 70 -20.10 -20.64 0.23
N GLN A 71 -19.91 -20.41 1.51
CA GLN A 71 -19.10 -21.21 2.41
C GLN A 71 -19.73 -22.61 2.49
N GLU A 72 -19.32 -23.51 1.60
CA GLU A 72 -19.27 -24.96 1.79
C GLU A 72 -18.75 -25.63 0.51
N ASN A 73 -17.88 -26.63 0.70
CA ASN A 73 -17.22 -27.48 -0.30
C ASN A 73 -15.86 -26.99 -0.82
N THR A 74 -14.84 -27.37 -0.05
CA THR A 74 -13.52 -27.76 -0.54
C THR A 74 -13.65 -28.62 -1.82
N ASP A 75 -12.78 -28.34 -2.79
CA ASP A 75 -12.64 -29.05 -4.08
C ASP A 75 -13.59 -28.68 -5.23
N HIS A 76 -13.72 -27.40 -5.62
CA HIS A 76 -14.02 -27.08 -7.02
C HIS A 76 -13.33 -25.79 -7.48
N ARG A 77 -12.53 -25.92 -8.55
CA ARG A 77 -12.05 -24.82 -9.43
C ARG A 77 -13.21 -23.83 -9.65
N PRO A 78 -13.00 -22.50 -9.53
CA PRO A 78 -14.02 -21.57 -10.01
C PRO A 78 -14.28 -21.90 -11.47
N SER A 79 -15.55 -22.09 -11.84
CA SER A 79 -15.94 -22.40 -13.21
C SER A 79 -15.58 -21.22 -14.11
N GLU A 80 -14.36 -21.22 -14.65
CA GLU A 80 -13.88 -20.32 -15.71
C GLU A 80 -14.59 -20.62 -17.05
N ALA A 81 -15.36 -21.70 -17.12
CA ALA A 81 -16.11 -22.11 -18.29
C ALA A 81 -17.46 -21.37 -18.38
N GLY A 82 -17.44 -20.10 -18.84
CA GLY A 82 -18.70 -19.44 -19.21
C GLY A 82 -18.72 -17.91 -19.34
N THR A 83 -17.60 -17.19 -19.24
CA THR A 83 -17.63 -15.72 -19.38
C THR A 83 -17.15 -15.30 -20.77
N CYS A 84 -17.93 -14.45 -21.45
CA CYS A 84 -17.54 -13.76 -22.69
C CYS A 84 -16.50 -12.65 -22.48
N LEU A 85 -16.02 -12.52 -21.24
CA LEU A 85 -15.12 -11.45 -20.81
C LEU A 85 -13.76 -11.47 -21.52
N PRO A 86 -13.12 -12.62 -21.80
CA PRO A 86 -11.88 -12.65 -22.60
C PRO A 86 -12.08 -12.07 -24.01
N ASP A 87 -13.23 -12.32 -24.64
CA ASP A 87 -13.51 -11.79 -25.97
C ASP A 87 -13.74 -10.27 -25.92
N ILE A 88 -14.44 -9.78 -24.88
CA ILE A 88 -14.60 -8.34 -24.63
C ILE A 88 -13.23 -7.68 -24.40
N PHE A 89 -12.34 -8.29 -23.63
CA PHE A 89 -10.97 -7.79 -23.44
C PHE A 89 -10.16 -7.80 -24.74
N SER A 90 -10.33 -8.79 -25.61
CA SER A 90 -9.69 -8.79 -26.93
C SER A 90 -10.17 -7.60 -27.78
N ARG A 91 -11.47 -7.30 -27.79
CA ARG A 91 -12.01 -6.12 -28.49
C ARG A 91 -11.52 -4.81 -27.88
N LEU A 92 -11.39 -4.76 -26.56
CA LEU A 92 -10.82 -3.61 -25.86
C LEU A 92 -9.35 -3.40 -26.25
N GLN A 93 -8.54 -4.47 -26.33
CA GLN A 93 -7.15 -4.41 -26.77
C GLN A 93 -7.03 -3.83 -28.18
N GLU A 94 -7.89 -4.24 -29.12
CA GLU A 94 -7.90 -3.72 -30.49
C GLU A 94 -8.17 -2.22 -30.53
N ILE A 95 -9.22 -1.76 -29.84
CA ILE A 95 -9.59 -0.34 -29.80
C ILE A 95 -8.50 0.50 -29.13
N VAL A 96 -7.95 0.03 -28.01
CA VAL A 96 -6.87 0.74 -27.31
C VAL A 96 -5.60 0.82 -28.17
N TYR A 97 -5.28 -0.25 -28.90
CA TYR A 97 -4.15 -0.26 -29.81
C TYR A 97 -4.34 0.70 -31.00
N GLU A 98 -5.53 0.72 -31.62
CA GLU A 98 -5.85 1.66 -32.70
C GLU A 98 -5.81 3.12 -32.20
N MET A 99 -6.28 3.35 -30.97
CA MET A 99 -6.21 4.66 -30.32
C MET A 99 -4.76 5.13 -30.13
N GLU A 100 -3.85 4.23 -29.76
CA GLU A 100 -2.42 4.56 -29.62
C GLU A 100 -1.71 4.77 -30.96
N LEU A 101 -2.11 4.07 -32.02
CA LEU A 101 -1.59 4.31 -33.37
C LEU A 101 -2.04 5.68 -33.92
N THR A 102 -3.31 6.02 -33.72
CA THR A 102 -3.89 7.28 -34.19
C THR A 102 -3.34 8.46 -33.40
N SER A 103 -3.16 8.34 -32.07
CA SER A 103 -2.54 9.36 -31.22
C SER A 103 -1.10 9.68 -31.61
N ARG A 104 -0.32 8.69 -32.07
CA ARG A 104 1.05 8.92 -32.58
C ARG A 104 1.08 9.70 -33.90
N SER A 105 0.05 9.53 -34.72
CA SER A 105 -0.06 10.20 -36.02
C SER A 105 -0.58 11.63 -35.90
N GLN A 106 -1.51 11.86 -34.98
CA GLN A 106 -2.10 13.15 -34.70
C GLN A 106 -1.25 13.83 -33.64
N ARG A 107 -0.51 14.89 -33.97
CA ARG A 107 0.24 15.71 -32.99
C ARG A 107 -0.69 16.50 -32.06
N THR A 108 -1.74 15.85 -31.55
CA THR A 108 -2.72 16.41 -30.64
C THR A 108 -2.07 16.72 -29.30
N GLN A 109 -2.37 17.91 -28.78
CA GLN A 109 -1.93 18.38 -27.49
C GLN A 109 -2.34 17.40 -26.37
N ASP A 110 -1.44 17.34 -25.39
CA ASP A 110 -1.41 16.56 -24.16
C ASP A 110 -2.78 16.57 -23.43
N LYS A 111 -3.58 15.50 -23.61
CA LYS A 111 -4.92 15.35 -22.97
C LYS A 111 -4.90 14.39 -21.77
N GLY A 112 -3.75 14.19 -21.12
CA GLY A 112 -3.62 13.25 -20.01
C GLY A 112 -3.74 11.77 -20.44
N HIS A 113 -3.59 10.87 -19.46
CA HIS A 113 -3.62 9.44 -19.69
C HIS A 113 -5.06 8.90 -19.63
N PHE A 114 -5.77 8.90 -20.76
CA PHE A 114 -7.19 8.53 -20.88
C PHE A 114 -7.67 7.36 -19.99
N LEU A 115 -6.96 6.22 -20.02
CA LEU A 115 -7.33 5.03 -19.23
C LEU A 115 -7.25 5.28 -17.71
N LEU A 116 -6.19 5.94 -17.24
CA LEU A 116 -5.98 6.29 -15.83
C LEU A 116 -6.92 7.42 -15.40
N ASP A 117 -7.19 8.37 -16.30
CA ASP A 117 -8.15 9.44 -16.03
C ASP A 117 -9.54 8.85 -15.82
N LEU A 118 -10.00 7.96 -16.70
CA LEU A 118 -11.33 7.34 -16.62
C LEU A 118 -11.55 6.62 -15.28
N ILE A 119 -10.56 5.84 -14.82
CA ILE A 119 -10.66 5.16 -13.54
C ILE A 119 -10.55 6.13 -12.36
N SER A 120 -9.70 7.15 -12.44
CA SER A 120 -9.57 8.17 -11.39
C SER A 120 -10.90 8.89 -11.16
N HIS A 121 -11.59 9.25 -12.25
CA HIS A 121 -12.94 9.81 -12.16
C HIS A 121 -13.91 8.86 -11.45
N ARG A 122 -13.93 7.57 -11.80
CA ARG A 122 -14.78 6.56 -11.15
C ARG A 122 -14.47 6.40 -9.66
N CYS A 123 -13.19 6.38 -9.28
CA CYS A 123 -12.77 6.27 -7.88
C CYS A 123 -13.08 7.54 -7.06
N SER A 124 -13.12 8.73 -7.69
CA SER A 124 -13.37 10.02 -7.03
C SER A 124 -14.82 10.28 -6.63
N VAL A 125 -15.79 9.58 -7.24
CA VAL A 125 -17.24 9.78 -7.02
C VAL A 125 -17.70 9.25 -5.65
N THR A 126 -16.86 8.48 -4.96
CA THR A 126 -17.14 7.89 -3.66
C THR A 126 -16.86 8.89 -2.53
N SER A 127 -17.90 9.64 -2.11
CA SER A 127 -17.73 10.87 -1.32
C SER A 127 -17.75 10.72 0.20
N ASP A 128 -17.99 9.54 0.76
CA ASP A 128 -18.00 9.35 2.23
C ASP A 128 -16.88 8.40 2.67
N LEU A 129 -15.74 8.98 3.06
CA LEU A 129 -14.56 8.28 3.55
C LEU A 129 -14.79 7.49 4.85
N GLN A 130 -15.92 7.72 5.55
CA GLN A 130 -16.24 7.03 6.80
C GLN A 130 -17.21 5.84 6.59
N SER A 131 -17.81 5.73 5.40
CA SER A 131 -18.78 4.66 5.10
C SER A 131 -18.09 3.39 4.59
N ILE A 132 -18.27 2.28 5.30
CA ILE A 132 -17.79 0.94 4.90
C ILE A 132 -18.30 0.56 3.50
N SER A 133 -19.52 0.95 3.16
CA SER A 133 -20.09 0.69 1.82
C SER A 133 -19.31 1.39 0.71
N SER A 134 -18.76 2.57 1.01
CA SER A 134 -17.98 3.36 0.07
C SER A 134 -16.61 2.70 -0.15
N GLU A 135 -15.97 2.23 0.92
CA GLU A 135 -14.69 1.51 0.89
C GLU A 135 -14.81 0.18 0.10
N LEU A 136 -15.86 -0.59 0.36
CA LEU A 136 -16.12 -1.82 -0.40
C LEU A 136 -16.35 -1.54 -1.89
N SER A 137 -17.05 -0.45 -2.22
CA SER A 137 -17.29 -0.05 -3.61
C SER A 137 -15.99 0.32 -4.33
N ILE A 138 -15.08 1.07 -3.68
CA ILE A 138 -13.79 1.41 -4.28
C ILE A 138 -12.89 0.17 -4.41
N GLN A 139 -12.90 -0.76 -3.44
CA GLN A 139 -12.15 -2.01 -3.55
C GLN A 139 -12.65 -2.89 -4.71
N GLN A 140 -13.97 -3.02 -4.90
CA GLN A 140 -14.56 -3.73 -6.04
C GLN A 140 -14.17 -3.07 -7.37
N THR A 141 -14.24 -1.74 -7.43
CA THR A 141 -13.84 -0.96 -8.60
C THR A 141 -12.37 -1.24 -8.93
N LEU A 142 -11.47 -1.14 -7.96
CA LEU A 142 -10.04 -1.40 -8.15
C LEU A 142 -9.75 -2.85 -8.54
N HIS A 143 -10.49 -3.82 -7.99
CA HIS A 143 -10.33 -5.21 -8.37
C HIS A 143 -10.66 -5.46 -9.84
N THR A 144 -11.81 -4.98 -10.31
CA THR A 144 -12.20 -5.10 -11.73
C THR A 144 -11.24 -4.33 -12.63
N TRP A 145 -10.82 -3.14 -12.20
CA TRP A 145 -9.83 -2.35 -12.92
C TRP A 145 -8.48 -3.07 -13.07
N ASN A 146 -8.00 -3.72 -12.03
CA ASN A 146 -6.75 -4.48 -12.10
C ASN A 146 -6.85 -5.63 -13.11
N ARG A 147 -8.03 -6.26 -13.27
CA ARG A 147 -8.25 -7.26 -14.32
C ARG A 147 -8.19 -6.65 -15.72
N VAL A 148 -8.79 -5.47 -15.90
CA VAL A 148 -8.73 -4.71 -17.15
C VAL A 148 -7.30 -4.34 -17.52
N ILE A 149 -6.57 -3.68 -16.61
CA ILE A 149 -5.17 -3.28 -16.84
C ILE A 149 -4.32 -4.49 -17.23
N LEU A 150 -4.42 -5.59 -16.48
CA LEU A 150 -3.61 -6.78 -16.71
C LEU A 150 -3.95 -7.47 -18.04
N ALA A 151 -5.15 -7.24 -18.59
CA ALA A 151 -5.52 -7.70 -19.91
C ALA A 151 -4.94 -6.81 -21.02
N LEU A 152 -4.70 -5.52 -20.77
CA LEU A 152 -4.13 -4.62 -21.78
C LEU A 152 -2.61 -4.85 -21.95
N PRO A 153 -2.02 -4.50 -23.12
CA PRO A 153 -0.57 -4.51 -23.27
C PRO A 153 0.09 -3.54 -22.29
N ALA A 154 1.10 -4.00 -21.54
CA ALA A 154 1.74 -3.21 -20.48
C ALA A 154 2.21 -1.82 -20.94
N VAL A 155 2.73 -1.71 -22.17
CA VAL A 155 3.21 -0.45 -22.75
C VAL A 155 2.14 0.65 -22.78
N MET A 156 0.85 0.31 -22.70
CA MET A 156 -0.27 1.26 -22.66
C MET A 156 -0.43 2.01 -21.33
N LEU A 157 0.34 1.64 -20.29
CA LEU A 157 0.28 2.29 -18.97
C LEU A 157 1.22 3.49 -18.80
N VAL A 158 2.19 3.64 -19.70
CA VAL A 158 3.23 4.66 -19.59
C VAL A 158 3.25 5.44 -20.90
N THR A 159 3.17 6.75 -20.79
CA THR A 159 3.19 7.61 -21.98
C THR A 159 4.61 8.03 -22.32
N VAL A 160 4.86 8.29 -23.60
CA VAL A 160 6.13 8.83 -24.09
C VAL A 160 5.87 10.25 -24.56
N LYS A 161 6.37 11.23 -23.80
CA LYS A 161 6.26 12.65 -24.16
C LYS A 161 7.37 13.02 -25.15
N THR A 162 7.03 13.91 -26.09
CA THR A 162 8.01 14.51 -27.00
C THR A 162 8.15 15.98 -26.66
N GLY A 163 9.26 16.37 -26.04
CA GLY A 163 9.52 17.73 -25.59
C GLY A 163 10.96 18.16 -25.91
N GLY A 164 11.14 19.38 -26.41
CA GLY A 164 12.48 19.90 -26.73
C GLY A 164 13.27 19.07 -27.76
N GLY A 165 12.56 18.37 -28.66
CA GLY A 165 13.15 17.47 -29.65
C GLY A 165 13.57 16.09 -29.13
N LYS A 166 13.28 15.78 -27.85
CA LYS A 166 13.61 14.50 -27.22
C LYS A 166 12.35 13.72 -26.84
N ARG A 167 12.46 12.39 -26.88
CA ARG A 167 11.42 11.48 -26.39
C ARG A 167 11.79 10.96 -25.02
N THR A 168 10.92 11.19 -24.04
CA THR A 168 11.13 10.84 -22.63
C THR A 168 9.94 10.09 -22.07
N LEU A 169 10.19 9.27 -21.06
CA LEU A 169 9.11 8.60 -20.34
C LEU A 169 8.35 9.58 -19.46
N ASP A 170 7.04 9.41 -19.39
CA ASP A 170 6.20 10.07 -18.41
C ASP A 170 5.42 9.03 -17.58
N CYS A 171 5.79 8.96 -16.30
CA CYS A 171 5.22 8.07 -15.31
C CYS A 171 4.36 8.81 -14.27
N GLU A 172 4.19 10.14 -14.37
CA GLU A 172 3.57 10.96 -13.31
C GLU A 172 2.14 10.50 -13.01
N THR A 173 1.28 10.43 -14.03
CA THR A 173 -0.12 10.02 -13.88
C THR A 173 -0.26 8.58 -13.35
N LEU A 174 0.66 7.68 -13.71
CA LEU A 174 0.68 6.30 -13.18
C LEU A 174 1.05 6.28 -11.69
N MET A 175 2.06 7.05 -11.30
CA MET A 175 2.48 7.18 -9.90
C MET A 175 1.37 7.80 -9.05
N GLU A 176 0.72 8.86 -9.55
CA GLU A 176 -0.45 9.48 -8.90
C GLU A 176 -1.58 8.48 -8.72
N HIS A 177 -1.93 7.71 -9.76
CA HIS A 177 -2.95 6.68 -9.67
C HIS A 177 -2.62 5.60 -8.63
N ILE A 178 -1.37 5.17 -8.57
CA ILE A 178 -0.91 4.18 -7.58
C ILE A 178 -1.03 4.73 -6.16
N ASN A 179 -0.53 5.95 -5.94
CA ASN A 179 -0.50 6.59 -4.63
C ASN A 179 -1.89 6.98 -4.12
N GLN A 180 -2.82 7.38 -5.00
CA GLN A 180 -4.14 7.82 -4.58
C GLN A 180 -5.11 6.64 -4.44
N TYR A 181 -5.08 5.70 -5.38
CA TYR A 181 -6.12 4.69 -5.52
C TYR A 181 -5.60 3.28 -5.25
N GLN A 182 -4.55 2.81 -5.94
CA GLN A 182 -4.12 1.40 -5.82
C GLN A 182 -3.72 1.03 -4.40
N ARG A 183 -3.13 1.97 -3.63
CA ARG A 183 -2.78 1.74 -2.22
C ARG A 183 -3.95 1.26 -1.34
N LYS A 184 -5.19 1.62 -1.69
CA LYS A 184 -6.41 1.25 -0.96
C LYS A 184 -6.86 -0.19 -1.25
N GLY A 185 -6.46 -0.76 -2.39
CA GLY A 185 -6.81 -2.11 -2.81
C GLY A 185 -5.72 -3.16 -2.53
N CYS A 186 -4.66 -2.81 -1.82
CA CYS A 186 -3.55 -3.72 -1.53
C CYS A 186 -3.93 -4.77 -0.48
N SER A 187 -3.63 -6.05 -0.78
CA SER A 187 -3.75 -7.17 0.15
C SER A 187 -2.62 -8.16 -0.12
N PRO A 188 -1.58 -8.26 0.75
CA PRO A 188 -1.42 -7.55 2.04
C PRO A 188 -1.22 -6.03 1.87
N ALA A 189 -1.50 -5.25 2.91
CA ALA A 189 -1.39 -3.80 2.84
C ALA A 189 0.05 -3.32 2.64
N GLY A 190 0.21 -2.15 2.03
CA GLY A 190 1.52 -1.60 1.69
C GLY A 190 2.26 -2.35 0.58
N LEU A 191 1.59 -3.31 -0.09
CA LEU A 191 2.18 -4.13 -1.15
C LEU A 191 1.24 -4.29 -2.35
N LEU A 192 1.68 -3.86 -3.53
CA LEU A 192 0.97 -4.14 -4.77
C LEU A 192 1.06 -5.64 -5.09
N PRO A 193 0.00 -6.24 -5.66
CA PRO A 193 0.06 -7.62 -6.14
C PRO A 193 1.21 -7.82 -7.13
N TYR A 194 1.83 -9.01 -7.09
CA TYR A 194 2.93 -9.36 -8.00
C TYR A 194 2.63 -9.06 -9.46
N HIS A 195 1.45 -9.47 -9.95
CA HIS A 195 1.07 -9.29 -11.35
C HIS A 195 1.01 -7.82 -11.75
N LEU A 196 0.48 -6.95 -10.89
CA LEU A 196 0.40 -5.51 -11.14
C LEU A 196 1.79 -4.87 -11.09
N THR A 197 2.61 -5.21 -10.10
CA THR A 197 4.00 -4.75 -9.97
C THR A 197 4.82 -5.12 -11.22
N ALA A 198 4.74 -6.39 -11.64
CA ALA A 198 5.43 -6.88 -12.83
C ALA A 198 4.95 -6.15 -14.08
N HIS A 199 3.65 -5.93 -14.21
CA HIS A 199 3.06 -5.29 -15.37
C HIS A 199 3.46 -3.81 -15.49
N VAL A 200 3.49 -3.07 -14.38
CA VAL A 200 3.98 -1.68 -14.33
C VAL A 200 5.45 -1.58 -14.69
N LEU A 201 6.32 -2.43 -14.11
CA LEU A 201 7.75 -2.39 -14.44
C LEU A 201 8.01 -2.80 -15.90
N ARG A 202 7.25 -3.76 -16.43
CA ARG A 202 7.28 -4.09 -17.86
C ARG A 202 6.85 -2.91 -18.72
N ALA A 203 5.85 -2.13 -18.30
CA ALA A 203 5.40 -0.94 -19.01
C ALA A 203 6.54 0.07 -19.18
N VAL A 204 7.25 0.37 -18.09
CA VAL A 204 8.42 1.27 -18.10
C VAL A 204 9.50 0.76 -19.06
N LEU A 205 9.84 -0.53 -19.01
CA LEU A 205 10.85 -1.12 -19.91
C LEU A 205 10.40 -1.06 -21.38
N MET A 206 9.16 -1.44 -21.68
CA MET A 206 8.60 -1.48 -23.03
C MET A 206 8.43 -0.07 -23.64
N ALA A 207 8.07 0.92 -22.83
CA ALA A 207 7.94 2.29 -23.30
C ALA A 207 9.32 2.93 -23.55
N SER A 208 10.34 2.55 -22.75
CA SER A 208 11.66 3.19 -22.81
C SER A 208 12.39 2.99 -24.14
N VAL A 209 12.14 1.90 -24.86
CA VAL A 209 12.73 1.68 -26.20
C VAL A 209 12.22 2.63 -27.27
N SER A 210 11.10 3.31 -27.03
CA SER A 210 10.61 4.37 -27.92
C SER A 210 11.27 5.73 -27.65
N CYS A 211 12.11 5.83 -26.61
CA CYS A 211 12.84 7.03 -26.18
C CYS A 211 14.25 7.08 -26.78
N ASP A 212 14.90 8.24 -26.73
CA ASP A 212 16.22 8.42 -27.34
C ASP A 212 17.33 7.62 -26.63
N CYS A 213 17.20 7.41 -25.32
CA CYS A 213 18.13 6.62 -24.52
C CYS A 213 17.36 5.75 -23.53
N ALA A 214 17.03 4.51 -23.93
CA ALA A 214 16.20 3.60 -23.15
C ALA A 214 16.72 3.40 -21.71
N SER A 215 18.00 3.04 -21.54
CA SER A 215 18.59 2.82 -20.21
C SER A 215 18.57 4.09 -19.34
N GLY A 216 18.87 5.24 -19.94
CA GLY A 216 18.83 6.53 -19.25
C GLY A 216 17.43 6.88 -18.76
N GLU A 217 16.41 6.65 -19.58
CA GLU A 217 15.01 6.92 -19.21
C GLU A 217 14.49 5.92 -18.16
N VAL A 218 14.87 4.64 -18.22
CA VAL A 218 14.54 3.68 -17.15
C VAL A 218 15.17 4.11 -15.83
N ASN A 219 16.43 4.54 -15.83
CA ASN A 219 17.09 5.02 -14.62
C ASN A 219 16.37 6.25 -14.04
N LYS A 220 16.03 7.23 -14.87
CA LYS A 220 15.26 8.40 -14.43
C LYS A 220 13.90 8.02 -13.85
N ALA A 221 13.16 7.15 -14.54
CA ALA A 221 11.85 6.69 -14.08
C ALA A 221 11.94 5.98 -12.73
N MET A 222 12.91 5.08 -12.54
CA MET A 222 13.11 4.38 -11.27
C MET A 222 13.55 5.32 -10.14
N SER A 223 14.40 6.32 -10.43
CA SER A 223 14.76 7.36 -9.45
C SER A 223 13.55 8.21 -9.05
N LEU A 224 12.66 8.57 -9.99
CA LEU A 224 11.41 9.26 -9.69
C LEU A 224 10.47 8.39 -8.86
N ILE A 225 10.30 7.12 -9.21
CA ILE A 225 9.50 6.15 -8.46
C ILE A 225 10.00 6.04 -7.02
N SER A 226 11.32 5.99 -6.81
CA SER A 226 11.89 5.91 -5.46
C SER A 226 11.56 7.12 -4.59
N LEU A 227 11.33 8.29 -5.20
CA LEU A 227 11.02 9.53 -4.49
C LEU A 227 9.51 9.75 -4.33
N GLN A 228 8.74 9.48 -5.38
CA GLN A 228 7.35 9.88 -5.49
C GLN A 228 6.36 8.73 -5.35
N CYS A 229 6.75 7.48 -5.61
CA CYS A 229 5.87 6.31 -5.59
C CYS A 229 6.49 5.16 -4.77
N PRO A 230 6.75 5.37 -3.47
CA PRO A 230 7.43 4.40 -2.61
C PRO A 230 6.70 3.06 -2.51
N LEU A 231 5.38 3.02 -2.69
CA LEU A 231 4.62 1.77 -2.73
C LEU A 231 5.09 0.84 -3.86
N LEU A 232 5.38 1.38 -5.04
CA LEU A 232 5.91 0.61 -6.16
C LEU A 232 7.35 0.16 -5.90
N LEU A 233 8.16 0.98 -5.23
CA LEU A 233 9.53 0.62 -4.82
C LEU A 233 9.53 -0.55 -3.83
N VAL A 234 8.73 -0.45 -2.77
CA VAL A 234 8.55 -1.52 -1.76
C VAL A 234 8.08 -2.81 -2.44
N SER A 235 7.11 -2.70 -3.34
CA SER A 235 6.59 -3.85 -4.09
C SER A 235 7.63 -4.48 -5.02
N ALA A 236 8.43 -3.67 -5.70
CA ALA A 236 9.51 -4.16 -6.55
C ALA A 236 10.58 -4.89 -5.74
N GLY A 237 10.98 -4.33 -4.58
CA GLY A 237 11.95 -4.93 -3.67
C GLY A 237 11.47 -6.26 -3.08
N HIS A 238 10.22 -6.31 -2.64
CA HIS A 238 9.61 -7.52 -2.08
C HIS A 238 9.48 -8.62 -3.15
N TRP A 239 9.01 -8.30 -4.36
CA TRP A 239 8.80 -9.31 -5.40
C TRP A 239 10.03 -9.62 -6.26
N TRP A 240 11.20 -9.05 -5.94
CA TRP A 240 12.34 -9.03 -6.85
C TRP A 240 12.79 -10.41 -7.32
N GLY A 241 12.82 -11.42 -6.43
CA GLY A 241 13.20 -12.79 -6.78
C GLY A 241 12.36 -13.40 -7.92
N ARG A 242 11.07 -13.01 -8.04
CA ARG A 242 10.19 -13.43 -9.14
C ARG A 242 10.23 -12.47 -10.33
N LEU A 243 10.43 -11.17 -10.08
CA LEU A 243 10.48 -10.13 -11.11
C LEU A 243 11.75 -10.20 -11.96
N SER A 244 12.90 -10.42 -11.32
CA SER A 244 14.22 -10.41 -11.94
C SER A 244 14.28 -11.22 -13.25
N PRO A 245 13.95 -12.53 -13.28
CA PRO A 245 14.03 -13.30 -14.52
C PRO A 245 13.11 -12.77 -15.63
N VAL A 246 11.94 -12.24 -15.27
CA VAL A 246 10.97 -11.68 -16.23
C VAL A 246 11.49 -10.36 -16.82
N LEU A 247 11.99 -9.45 -15.98
CA LEU A 247 12.45 -8.12 -16.38
C LEU A 247 13.79 -8.19 -17.11
N VAL A 248 14.74 -9.00 -16.63
CA VAL A 248 16.04 -9.21 -17.27
C VAL A 248 15.84 -9.81 -18.65
N SER A 249 15.04 -10.88 -18.77
CA SER A 249 14.75 -11.51 -20.06
C SER A 249 14.06 -10.54 -21.02
N LEU A 250 13.12 -9.71 -20.52
CA LEU A 250 12.47 -8.70 -21.33
C LEU A 250 13.46 -7.64 -21.83
N TRP A 251 14.30 -7.11 -20.94
CA TRP A 251 15.31 -6.11 -21.29
C TRP A 251 16.28 -6.61 -22.35
N HIS A 252 16.78 -7.84 -22.22
CA HIS A 252 17.67 -8.45 -23.20
C HIS A 252 17.02 -8.53 -24.59
N ARG A 253 15.73 -8.91 -24.68
CA ARG A 253 15.00 -8.95 -25.96
C ARG A 253 14.73 -7.57 -26.55
N LEU A 254 14.58 -6.55 -25.71
CA LEU A 254 14.27 -5.19 -26.12
C LEU A 254 15.49 -4.39 -26.57
N THR A 255 16.68 -4.78 -26.12
CA THR A 255 17.92 -3.99 -26.28
C THR A 255 19.08 -4.79 -26.86
N ASP A 256 18.83 -5.97 -27.43
CA ASP A 256 19.85 -6.86 -27.98
C ASP A 256 20.96 -7.22 -26.97
N GLY A 257 20.55 -7.55 -25.74
CA GLY A 257 21.45 -8.08 -24.71
C GLY A 257 22.28 -7.04 -23.94
N GLN A 258 21.87 -5.77 -23.94
CA GLN A 258 22.52 -4.75 -23.09
C GLN A 258 22.38 -5.09 -21.60
N PRO A 259 23.35 -4.66 -20.76
CA PRO A 259 23.26 -4.85 -19.32
C PRO A 259 22.04 -4.12 -18.74
N LEU A 260 21.59 -4.61 -17.58
CA LEU A 260 20.45 -4.04 -16.87
C LEU A 260 20.72 -2.58 -16.49
N PRO A 261 19.73 -1.67 -16.58
CA PRO A 261 19.89 -0.28 -16.13
C PRO A 261 20.30 -0.20 -14.66
N GLN A 262 21.14 0.78 -14.33
CA GLN A 262 21.74 0.94 -13.00
C GLN A 262 20.73 0.88 -11.85
N GLN A 263 19.58 1.54 -11.96
CA GLN A 263 18.58 1.55 -10.87
C GLN A 263 17.91 0.17 -10.66
N LEU A 264 17.80 -0.63 -11.72
CA LEU A 264 17.35 -2.02 -11.61
C LEU A 264 18.48 -2.95 -11.11
N GLN A 265 19.74 -2.60 -11.37
CA GLN A 265 20.89 -3.29 -10.78
C GLN A 265 20.93 -3.07 -9.25
N VAL A 266 20.64 -1.86 -8.76
CA VAL A 266 20.54 -1.60 -7.31
C VAL A 266 19.52 -2.53 -6.63
N LEU A 267 18.37 -2.78 -7.26
CA LEU A 267 17.38 -3.75 -6.79
C LEU A 267 17.95 -5.18 -6.73
N ALA A 268 18.71 -5.58 -7.76
CA ALA A 268 19.38 -6.88 -7.77
C ALA A 268 20.42 -7.00 -6.66
N ASP A 269 21.23 -5.97 -6.46
CA ASP A 269 22.27 -5.95 -5.43
C ASP A 269 21.66 -6.01 -4.02
N CYS A 270 20.56 -5.28 -3.77
CA CYS A 270 19.80 -5.37 -2.51
C CYS A 270 19.30 -6.79 -2.25
N HIS A 271 18.69 -7.43 -3.26
CA HIS A 271 18.20 -8.78 -3.11
C HIS A 271 19.33 -9.80 -2.91
N LEU A 272 20.46 -9.66 -3.61
CA LEU A 272 21.64 -10.50 -3.43
C LEU A 272 22.20 -10.39 -2.01
N TRP A 273 22.30 -9.17 -1.48
CA TRP A 273 22.73 -8.91 -0.09
C TRP A 273 21.84 -9.62 0.94
N VAL A 274 20.52 -9.57 0.77
CA VAL A 274 19.62 -10.25 1.70
C VAL A 274 19.70 -11.78 1.55
N CYS A 275 19.83 -12.29 0.31
CA CYS A 275 20.02 -13.72 0.06
C CYS A 275 21.32 -14.24 0.68
N SER A 276 22.44 -13.53 0.56
CA SER A 276 23.72 -13.95 1.13
C SER A 276 23.67 -14.02 2.67
N SER A 277 22.89 -13.13 3.31
CA SER A 277 22.64 -13.18 4.75
C SER A 277 21.88 -14.46 5.18
N LYS A 278 21.03 -15.05 4.32
CA LYS A 278 20.39 -16.35 4.62
C LYS A 278 21.41 -17.48 4.64
N ASP A 279 22.39 -17.40 3.76
CA ASP A 279 23.41 -18.42 3.55
C ASP A 279 24.59 -18.29 4.54
N GLY A 280 24.50 -17.36 5.50
CA GLY A 280 25.53 -17.10 6.50
C GLY A 280 26.76 -16.36 5.96
N VAL A 281 26.65 -15.77 4.76
CA VAL A 281 27.71 -15.01 4.11
C VAL A 281 27.54 -13.53 4.41
N SER A 282 28.55 -12.93 5.03
CA SER A 282 28.57 -11.49 5.31
C SER A 282 28.94 -10.72 4.04
N CYS A 283 27.97 -9.98 3.50
CA CYS A 283 28.17 -9.03 2.40
C CYS A 283 27.94 -7.61 2.90
N PRO A 284 28.68 -6.60 2.37
CA PRO A 284 28.45 -5.21 2.73
C PRO A 284 27.04 -4.78 2.31
N VAL A 285 26.42 -3.90 3.10
CA VAL A 285 25.10 -3.32 2.78
C VAL A 285 25.24 -2.47 1.52
N PRO A 286 24.40 -2.67 0.49
CA PRO A 286 24.49 -1.91 -0.75
C PRO A 286 24.03 -0.46 -0.56
N SER A 287 24.58 0.44 -1.36
CA SER A 287 24.15 1.85 -1.39
C SER A 287 22.79 1.97 -2.08
N ALA A 288 21.72 1.94 -1.30
CA ALA A 288 20.35 1.95 -1.76
C ALA A 288 19.43 2.70 -0.80
N PRO A 289 18.22 3.13 -1.25
CA PRO A 289 17.24 3.74 -0.35
C PRO A 289 16.92 2.84 0.85
N PRO A 290 16.92 3.34 2.09
CA PRO A 290 16.69 2.52 3.29
C PRO A 290 15.35 1.76 3.27
N LEU A 291 14.31 2.36 2.69
CA LEU A 291 13.01 1.70 2.51
C LEU A 291 13.09 0.48 1.56
N LEU A 292 13.92 0.55 0.52
CA LEU A 292 14.10 -0.58 -0.39
C LEU A 292 14.82 -1.74 0.30
N LEU A 293 15.90 -1.43 1.02
CA LEU A 293 16.63 -2.40 1.83
C LEU A 293 15.70 -3.08 2.85
N ALA A 294 14.84 -2.30 3.52
CA ALA A 294 13.84 -2.82 4.45
C ALA A 294 12.88 -3.79 3.76
N ALA A 295 12.35 -3.41 2.59
CA ALA A 295 11.41 -4.24 1.83
C ALA A 295 12.01 -5.58 1.38
N CYS A 296 13.27 -5.57 0.89
CA CYS A 296 13.97 -6.79 0.52
C CYS A 296 14.23 -7.70 1.73
N LEU A 297 14.64 -7.12 2.86
CA LEU A 297 14.91 -7.86 4.10
C LEU A 297 13.64 -8.46 4.69
N HIS A 298 12.56 -7.68 4.72
CA HIS A 298 11.24 -8.08 5.18
C HIS A 298 10.68 -9.29 4.41
N CYS A 299 10.75 -9.27 3.07
CA CYS A 299 10.31 -10.39 2.22
C CYS A 299 11.02 -11.71 2.59
N VAL A 300 12.32 -11.62 2.87
CA VAL A 300 13.13 -12.77 3.26
C VAL A 300 12.72 -13.32 4.63
N TRP A 301 12.41 -12.43 5.58
CA TRP A 301 11.99 -12.80 6.93
C TRP A 301 10.60 -13.44 6.96
N GLU A 302 9.67 -13.03 6.11
CA GLU A 302 8.36 -13.69 5.98
C GLU A 302 8.51 -15.19 5.66
N GLY A 303 9.45 -15.53 4.78
CA GLY A 303 9.70 -16.91 4.34
C GLY A 303 10.50 -17.78 5.34
N GLN A 304 11.08 -17.20 6.41
CA GLN A 304 11.92 -17.95 7.36
C GLN A 304 11.11 -18.56 8.51
N ALA A 305 11.15 -19.88 8.65
CA ALA A 305 10.47 -20.58 9.76
C ALA A 305 11.21 -20.49 11.11
N SER A 306 12.49 -20.09 11.12
CA SER A 306 13.34 -20.05 12.33
C SER A 306 13.75 -18.62 12.66
N GLY A 307 13.40 -18.14 13.86
CA GLY A 307 13.74 -16.79 14.35
C GLY A 307 15.24 -16.57 14.63
N LYS A 308 16.06 -17.63 14.62
CA LYS A 308 17.50 -17.52 14.94
C LYS A 308 18.28 -16.70 13.89
N GLY A 309 17.96 -16.86 12.61
CA GLY A 309 18.60 -16.11 11.52
C GLY A 309 18.25 -14.61 11.55
N ILE A 310 17.01 -14.30 11.94
CA ILE A 310 16.51 -12.92 12.05
C ILE A 310 17.26 -12.17 13.15
N ARG A 311 17.41 -12.80 14.33
CA ARG A 311 18.13 -12.20 15.47
C ARG A 311 19.59 -11.91 15.16
N THR A 312 20.29 -12.83 14.49
CA THR A 312 21.68 -12.59 14.07
C THR A 312 21.80 -11.44 13.07
N SER A 313 20.86 -11.32 12.12
CA SER A 313 20.85 -10.19 11.18
C SER A 313 20.56 -8.86 11.91
N LEU A 314 19.65 -8.86 12.88
CA LEU A 314 19.34 -7.69 13.71
C LEU A 314 20.52 -7.26 14.58
N GLU A 315 21.24 -8.20 15.18
CA GLU A 315 22.44 -7.91 15.97
C GLU A 315 23.53 -7.26 15.10
N MET A 316 23.76 -7.77 13.88
CA MET A 316 24.71 -7.16 12.94
C MET A 316 24.30 -5.74 12.52
N LEU A 317 23.02 -5.53 12.20
CA LEU A 317 22.49 -4.21 11.85
C LEU A 317 22.52 -3.25 13.06
N GLY A 318 22.24 -3.76 14.25
CA GLY A 318 22.21 -3.03 15.50
C GLY A 318 23.59 -2.54 15.95
N GLN A 319 24.67 -3.25 15.63
CA GLN A 319 26.04 -2.81 15.93
C GLN A 319 26.50 -1.62 15.07
N LEU A 320 25.78 -1.30 13.99
CA LEU A 320 26.08 -0.22 13.04
C LEU A 320 25.02 0.91 13.10
N THR A 321 24.47 1.13 14.31
CA THR A 321 23.16 1.75 14.56
C THR A 321 23.00 3.14 13.97
N GLU A 322 24.00 4.02 14.06
CA GLU A 322 23.87 5.40 13.54
C GLU A 322 23.66 5.43 12.02
N GLN A 323 24.23 4.49 11.27
CA GLN A 323 24.12 4.47 9.80
C GLN A 323 22.86 3.76 9.31
N HIS A 324 22.22 2.93 10.14
CA HIS A 324 21.12 2.05 9.74
C HIS A 324 19.82 2.25 10.52
N THR A 325 19.72 3.28 11.36
CA THR A 325 18.50 3.58 12.13
C THR A 325 17.29 3.71 11.21
N GLN A 326 17.41 4.44 10.10
CA GLN A 326 16.30 4.64 9.16
C GLN A 326 15.82 3.33 8.52
N LEU A 327 16.76 2.42 8.20
CA LEU A 327 16.45 1.07 7.69
C LEU A 327 15.64 0.27 8.71
N LEU A 328 16.08 0.26 9.98
CA LEU A 328 15.40 -0.45 11.05
C LEU A 328 14.01 0.12 11.33
N VAL A 329 13.82 1.44 11.26
CA VAL A 329 12.51 2.08 11.42
C VAL A 329 11.57 1.70 10.27
N PHE A 330 12.03 1.69 9.01
CA PHE A 330 11.22 1.20 7.89
C PHE A 330 10.89 -0.30 8.00
N LEU A 331 11.81 -1.10 8.53
CA LEU A 331 11.58 -2.52 8.77
C LEU A 331 10.52 -2.74 9.87
N LEU A 332 10.59 -1.98 10.96
CA LEU A 332 9.54 -1.96 11.99
C LEU A 332 8.19 -1.58 11.37
N PHE A 333 8.15 -0.56 10.51
CA PHE A 333 6.94 -0.15 9.81
C PHE A 333 6.30 -1.29 8.99
N LEU A 334 7.10 -2.04 8.22
CA LEU A 334 6.59 -3.17 7.45
C LEU A 334 6.05 -4.29 8.37
N CYS A 335 6.76 -4.63 9.45
CA CYS A 335 6.28 -5.62 10.43
C CYS A 335 5.03 -5.17 11.20
N VAL A 336 4.89 -3.88 11.51
CA VAL A 336 3.66 -3.31 12.09
C VAL A 336 2.50 -3.41 11.11
N THR A 337 2.76 -3.25 9.82
CA THR A 337 1.74 -3.42 8.78
C THR A 337 1.27 -4.88 8.70
N ASP A 338 2.17 -5.86 8.85
CA ASP A 338 1.79 -7.28 8.96
C ASP A 338 0.95 -7.54 10.21
N LEU A 339 1.35 -6.96 11.35
CA LEU A 339 0.63 -7.05 12.61
C LEU A 339 -0.82 -6.56 12.44
N LEU A 340 -1.02 -5.38 11.84
CA LEU A 340 -2.34 -4.84 11.55
C LEU A 340 -3.13 -5.72 10.56
N THR A 341 -2.46 -6.26 9.55
CA THR A 341 -3.09 -7.19 8.60
C THR A 341 -3.61 -8.44 9.31
N THR A 342 -2.87 -8.97 10.29
CA THR A 342 -3.33 -10.11 11.09
C THR A 342 -4.53 -9.79 11.99
N PHE A 343 -4.69 -8.55 12.45
CA PHE A 343 -5.89 -8.11 13.16
C PHE A 343 -7.11 -8.03 12.23
N LEU A 344 -6.93 -7.57 10.99
CA LEU A 344 -7.99 -7.46 10.00
C LEU A 344 -8.38 -8.80 9.36
N THR A 345 -7.46 -9.77 9.33
CA THR A 345 -7.67 -11.11 8.74
C THR A 345 -7.39 -12.23 9.75
N PRO A 346 -8.29 -12.45 10.73
CA PRO A 346 -8.04 -13.28 11.91
C PRO A 346 -7.90 -14.79 11.67
N GLN A 347 -7.90 -15.28 10.42
CA GLN A 347 -7.74 -16.71 10.10
C GLN A 347 -6.35 -17.29 10.46
N ARG A 348 -5.40 -16.48 10.96
CA ARG A 348 -4.01 -16.90 11.25
C ARG A 348 -3.52 -16.44 12.62
N VAL A 349 -4.04 -17.01 13.71
CA VAL A 349 -3.58 -16.75 15.10
C VAL A 349 -2.05 -16.91 15.26
N LYS A 350 -1.44 -17.91 14.61
CA LYS A 350 0.03 -18.11 14.61
C LYS A 350 0.81 -16.98 13.91
N GLY A 351 0.17 -16.25 13.00
CA GLY A 351 0.76 -15.10 12.32
C GLY A 351 0.88 -13.89 13.24
N LEU A 352 -0.10 -13.67 14.11
CA LEU A 352 -0.11 -12.53 15.03
C LEU A 352 1.06 -12.58 16.01
N GLN A 353 1.25 -13.71 16.70
CA GLN A 353 2.33 -13.86 17.68
C GLN A 353 3.70 -13.65 17.03
N ARG A 354 3.91 -14.21 15.83
CA ARG A 354 5.14 -14.03 15.08
C ARG A 354 5.37 -12.57 14.69
N ALA A 355 4.35 -11.87 14.18
CA ALA A 355 4.46 -10.46 13.84
C ALA A 355 4.79 -9.59 15.06
N GLN A 356 4.17 -9.88 16.21
CA GLN A 356 4.47 -9.21 17.48
C GLN A 356 5.91 -9.48 17.95
N GLU A 357 6.37 -10.73 17.90
CA GLU A 357 7.75 -11.10 18.27
C GLU A 357 8.79 -10.38 17.40
N LEU A 358 8.57 -10.31 16.08
CA LEU A 358 9.45 -9.58 15.17
C LEU A 358 9.50 -8.08 15.48
N CYS A 359 8.33 -7.45 15.71
CA CYS A 359 8.28 -6.04 16.10
C CYS A 359 9.06 -5.79 17.40
N LYS A 360 8.93 -6.68 18.39
CA LYS A 360 9.67 -6.58 19.65
C LYS A 360 11.18 -6.72 19.45
N ASP A 361 11.61 -7.75 18.71
CA ASP A 361 13.02 -7.98 18.41
C ASP A 361 13.64 -6.74 17.72
N ILE A 362 12.94 -6.11 16.78
CA ILE A 362 13.39 -4.85 16.15
C ILE A 362 13.42 -3.69 17.15
N LEU A 363 12.37 -3.53 17.98
CA LEU A 363 12.30 -2.48 19.00
C LEU A 363 13.43 -2.59 20.02
N THR A 364 13.91 -3.79 20.34
CA THR A 364 15.06 -3.95 21.26
C THR A 364 16.32 -3.25 20.77
N VAL A 365 16.50 -3.15 19.45
CA VAL A 365 17.63 -2.48 18.79
C VAL A 365 17.35 -0.99 18.59
N LEU A 366 16.09 -0.60 18.42
CA LEU A 366 15.67 0.78 18.19
C LEU A 366 15.39 1.59 19.46
N VAL A 367 15.38 0.96 20.63
CA VAL A 367 14.88 1.56 21.88
C VAL A 367 15.56 2.88 22.26
N ASP A 368 16.84 3.03 21.91
CA ASP A 368 17.63 4.23 22.21
C ASP A 368 17.38 5.40 21.23
N SER A 369 16.71 5.13 20.11
CA SER A 369 16.31 6.14 19.13
C SER A 369 14.86 6.58 19.35
N ALA A 370 14.57 7.86 19.17
CA ALA A 370 13.19 8.37 19.19
C ALA A 370 12.49 8.25 17.82
N ASP A 371 13.23 7.89 16.76
CA ASP A 371 12.72 7.91 15.39
C ASP A 371 11.58 6.92 15.16
N TRP A 372 11.59 5.77 15.84
CA TRP A 372 10.54 4.77 15.69
C TRP A 372 9.17 5.28 16.17
N LEU A 373 9.14 6.26 17.09
CA LEU A 373 7.91 6.91 17.54
C LEU A 373 7.24 7.73 16.43
N LEU A 374 8.02 8.17 15.44
CA LEU A 374 7.49 8.95 14.31
C LEU A 374 6.55 8.13 13.43
N LEU A 375 6.62 6.80 13.47
CA LEU A 375 5.68 5.90 12.78
C LEU A 375 4.25 5.99 13.35
N PHE A 376 4.13 6.33 14.64
CA PHE A 376 2.86 6.33 15.37
C PHE A 376 2.27 7.73 15.56
N LYS A 377 3.02 8.78 15.20
CA LYS A 377 2.48 10.13 15.11
C LYS A 377 1.68 10.25 13.82
N THR A 378 0.53 10.93 13.90
CA THR A 378 -0.25 11.27 12.70
C THR A 378 0.69 11.95 11.70
N PRO A 379 0.71 11.54 10.42
CA PRO A 379 1.64 12.09 9.45
C PRO A 379 1.44 13.60 9.36
N CYS A 380 2.40 14.34 9.91
CA CYS A 380 2.44 15.79 9.76
C CYS A 380 2.74 16.11 8.30
N SER A 381 2.13 17.15 7.74
CA SER A 381 2.26 17.56 6.33
C SER A 381 3.69 17.99 5.91
N GLU A 382 4.69 17.82 6.77
CA GLU A 382 6.07 18.20 6.51
C GLU A 382 6.86 17.07 5.82
N LYS A 383 7.78 17.45 4.94
CA LYS A 383 8.69 16.56 4.19
C LYS A 383 9.72 15.90 5.13
N GLY A 384 9.25 15.00 6.00
CA GLY A 384 10.09 14.27 6.94
C GLY A 384 10.76 13.03 6.32
N LEU A 385 11.80 12.52 6.98
CA LEU A 385 12.56 11.32 6.56
C LEU A 385 11.70 10.06 6.39
N TYR A 386 10.56 10.00 7.08
CA TYR A 386 9.62 8.88 7.09
C TYR A 386 8.32 9.16 6.31
N GLN A 387 8.27 10.25 5.53
CA GLN A 387 7.14 10.55 4.63
C GLN A 387 6.72 9.35 3.75
N PRO A 388 7.64 8.49 3.23
CA PRO A 388 7.23 7.33 2.45
C PRO A 388 6.21 6.41 3.15
N VAL A 389 6.24 6.32 4.49
CA VAL A 389 5.28 5.52 5.28
C VAL A 389 3.84 5.95 5.01
N ALA A 390 3.57 7.26 5.00
CA ALA A 390 2.24 7.81 4.78
C ALA A 390 1.72 7.58 3.35
N VAL A 391 2.63 7.42 2.39
CA VAL A 391 2.28 7.16 0.98
C VAL A 391 2.04 5.66 0.74
N VAL A 392 2.80 4.80 1.40
CA VAL A 392 2.68 3.33 1.33
C VAL A 392 1.44 2.82 2.08
N THR A 393 1.09 3.45 3.21
CA THR A 393 -0.07 3.06 4.02
C THR A 393 -1.39 3.54 3.43
N SER A 394 -2.43 2.72 3.56
CA SER A 394 -3.82 3.16 3.33
C SER A 394 -4.34 3.90 4.55
N ASP A 395 -5.38 4.71 4.34
CA ASP A 395 -5.99 5.52 5.40
C ASP A 395 -6.52 4.64 6.55
N GLU A 396 -7.01 3.43 6.24
CA GLU A 396 -7.42 2.42 7.22
C GLU A 396 -6.26 2.00 8.15
N TYR A 397 -5.09 1.69 7.58
CA TYR A 397 -3.93 1.26 8.36
C TYR A 397 -3.32 2.41 9.14
N THR A 398 -3.28 3.62 8.58
CA THR A 398 -2.87 4.84 9.31
C THR A 398 -3.77 5.04 10.54
N ARG A 399 -5.08 4.88 10.37
CA ARG A 399 -6.07 4.98 11.46
C ARG A 399 -5.84 3.93 12.54
N LEU A 400 -5.39 2.72 12.19
CA LEU A 400 -5.16 1.60 13.13
C LEU A 400 -3.77 1.60 13.79
N MET A 401 -2.86 2.52 13.44
CA MET A 401 -1.54 2.62 14.09
C MET A 401 -1.58 2.67 15.64
N PRO A 402 -2.54 3.36 16.30
CA PRO A 402 -2.65 3.36 17.76
C PRO A 402 -2.92 1.97 18.36
N LEU A 403 -3.67 1.13 17.64
CA LEU A 403 -3.91 -0.26 18.03
C LEU A 403 -2.61 -1.06 17.99
N ALA A 404 -1.80 -0.90 16.94
CA ALA A 404 -0.49 -1.55 16.87
C ALA A 404 0.44 -1.09 18.00
N PHE A 405 0.49 0.22 18.29
CA PHE A 405 1.30 0.77 19.38
C PHE A 405 0.98 0.09 20.71
N TYR A 406 -0.30 0.06 21.10
CA TYR A 406 -0.74 -0.55 22.35
C TYR A 406 -0.82 -2.09 22.32
N SER A 407 -0.71 -2.71 21.16
CA SER A 407 -0.48 -4.15 21.06
C SER A 407 0.98 -4.52 21.35
N LEU A 408 1.93 -3.62 21.06
CA LEU A 408 3.36 -3.87 21.21
C LEU A 408 3.90 -3.45 22.59
N VAL A 409 3.71 -2.18 22.97
CA VAL A 409 4.34 -1.57 24.14
C VAL A 409 4.08 -2.34 25.44
N PRO A 410 2.83 -2.78 25.76
CA PRO A 410 2.56 -3.49 26.99
C PRO A 410 3.22 -4.88 27.09
N HIS A 411 3.71 -5.41 25.98
CA HIS A 411 4.32 -6.73 25.90
C HIS A 411 5.85 -6.68 25.78
N LEU A 412 6.45 -5.50 25.93
CA LEU A 412 7.89 -5.32 26.05
C LEU A 412 8.36 -5.79 27.44
N ASN A 413 9.58 -6.31 27.50
CA ASN A 413 10.21 -6.66 28.79
C ASN A 413 10.42 -5.40 29.64
N SER A 414 10.43 -5.54 30.97
CA SER A 414 10.51 -4.41 31.90
C SER A 414 11.69 -3.47 31.64
N GLU A 415 12.87 -4.03 31.36
CA GLU A 415 14.09 -3.24 31.06
C GLU A 415 13.92 -2.40 29.79
N ILE A 416 13.35 -2.98 28.73
CA ILE A 416 13.13 -2.30 27.45
C ILE A 416 12.07 -1.22 27.63
N LEU A 417 10.99 -1.52 28.36
CA LEU A 417 9.92 -0.57 28.64
C LEU A 417 10.46 0.64 29.42
N GLU A 418 11.32 0.45 30.42
CA GLU A 418 11.94 1.56 31.17
C GLU A 418 12.81 2.45 30.28
N LYS A 419 13.57 1.88 29.34
CA LYS A 419 14.35 2.66 28.36
C LYS A 419 13.42 3.41 27.40
N THR A 420 12.38 2.73 26.92
CA THR A 420 11.36 3.28 26.01
C THR A 420 10.66 4.50 26.63
N VAL A 421 10.26 4.41 27.90
CA VAL A 421 9.58 5.51 28.61
C VAL A 421 10.46 6.75 28.75
N LYS A 422 11.78 6.57 28.83
CA LYS A 422 12.77 7.67 28.91
C LYS A 422 13.07 8.31 27.55
N ALA A 423 12.66 7.69 26.44
CA ALA A 423 12.92 8.23 25.10
C ALA A 423 12.18 9.57 24.90
N PRO A 424 12.82 10.57 24.27
CA PRO A 424 12.23 11.89 24.12
C PRO A 424 10.98 11.81 23.23
N GLY A 425 9.88 12.39 23.72
CA GLY A 425 8.59 12.38 23.02
C GLY A 425 7.79 11.08 23.16
N PHE A 426 8.24 10.10 23.95
CA PHE A 426 7.49 8.87 24.20
C PHE A 426 6.13 9.15 24.83
N LEU A 427 6.10 9.84 25.98
CA LEU A 427 4.84 10.14 26.70
C LEU A 427 3.85 10.89 25.80
N HIS A 428 4.32 11.89 25.06
CA HIS A 428 3.50 12.64 24.11
C HIS A 428 2.89 11.72 23.04
N THR A 429 3.69 10.81 22.47
CA THR A 429 3.20 9.86 21.45
C THR A 429 2.23 8.86 22.05
N ALA A 430 2.49 8.37 23.27
CA ALA A 430 1.61 7.46 23.98
C ALA A 430 0.22 8.07 24.23
N VAL A 431 0.15 9.30 24.76
CA VAL A 431 -1.14 9.99 25.00
C VAL A 431 -1.91 10.21 23.69
N LEU A 432 -1.24 10.61 22.60
CA LEU A 432 -1.88 10.76 21.29
C LEU A 432 -2.44 9.43 20.76
N CYS A 433 -1.66 8.36 20.87
CA CYS A 433 -2.12 7.02 20.49
C CYS A 433 -3.30 6.60 21.36
N TYR A 434 -3.27 6.86 22.66
CA TYR A 434 -4.33 6.44 23.58
C TYR A 434 -5.64 7.14 23.28
N SER A 435 -5.58 8.47 23.12
CA SER A 435 -6.73 9.29 22.73
C SER A 435 -7.33 8.83 21.41
N SER A 436 -6.48 8.48 20.44
CA SER A 436 -6.92 7.96 19.14
C SER A 436 -7.52 6.56 19.27
N LEU A 437 -6.94 5.69 20.11
CA LEU A 437 -7.45 4.33 20.38
C LEU A 437 -8.83 4.36 21.04
N ILE A 438 -9.06 5.23 22.02
CA ILE A 438 -10.39 5.41 22.63
C ILE A 438 -11.40 5.80 21.55
N LYS A 439 -11.08 6.77 20.69
CA LYS A 439 -11.97 7.21 19.61
C LYS A 439 -12.33 6.06 18.67
N LEU A 440 -11.35 5.23 18.27
CA LEU A 440 -11.62 4.04 17.45
C LEU A 440 -12.62 3.09 18.11
N PHE A 441 -12.52 2.91 19.42
CA PHE A 441 -13.43 2.06 20.18
C PHE A 441 -14.84 2.66 20.29
N MET A 442 -14.93 3.96 20.61
CA MET A 442 -16.20 4.70 20.66
C MET A 442 -16.93 4.70 19.32
N ASP A 443 -16.19 4.81 18.22
CA ASP A 443 -16.73 4.81 16.86
C ASP A 443 -17.06 3.39 16.35
N GLY A 444 -16.75 2.33 17.11
CA GLY A 444 -16.97 0.94 16.71
C GLY A 444 -16.09 0.47 15.55
N GLN A 445 -14.93 1.11 15.35
CA GLN A 445 -14.02 0.89 14.21
C GLN A 445 -12.85 -0.04 14.55
N THR A 446 -12.83 -0.63 15.74
CA THR A 446 -11.81 -1.62 16.13
C THR A 446 -12.06 -2.97 15.44
N PRO A 447 -11.02 -3.60 14.85
CA PRO A 447 -11.16 -4.94 14.29
C PRO A 447 -11.64 -5.91 15.37
N CYS A 448 -12.77 -6.58 15.13
CA CYS A 448 -13.30 -7.59 16.02
C CYS A 448 -13.00 -8.96 15.41
N PRO A 449 -12.16 -9.83 16.03
CA PRO A 449 -11.89 -11.15 15.49
C PRO A 449 -13.17 -12.00 15.55
N VAL A 450 -13.77 -12.32 14.40
CA VAL A 450 -15.02 -13.10 14.30
C VAL A 450 -14.78 -14.61 14.51
N THR A 451 -13.91 -15.00 15.45
CA THR A 451 -13.61 -16.43 15.68
C THR A 451 -13.93 -16.84 17.12
N GLU A 452 -14.67 -17.95 17.26
CA GLU A 452 -15.14 -18.57 18.51
C GLU A 452 -14.03 -19.05 19.46
N HIS A 453 -12.76 -18.80 19.14
CA HIS A 453 -11.58 -19.18 19.91
C HIS A 453 -10.68 -17.97 20.21
N LEU A 454 -11.27 -16.90 20.74
CA LEU A 454 -10.50 -15.80 21.31
C LEU A 454 -9.70 -16.31 22.52
N THR A 455 -8.39 -16.09 22.51
CA THR A 455 -7.67 -15.90 23.77
C THR A 455 -8.08 -14.53 24.31
N ASP A 456 -8.33 -14.41 25.63
CA ASP A 456 -8.74 -13.15 26.29
C ASP A 456 -7.84 -11.94 25.96
N GLN A 457 -6.62 -12.20 25.46
CA GLN A 457 -5.64 -11.21 25.04
C GLN A 457 -6.00 -10.46 23.74
N MET A 458 -7.04 -10.88 23.01
CA MET A 458 -7.44 -10.29 21.71
C MET A 458 -8.76 -9.52 21.73
N ASP A 459 -9.40 -9.38 22.90
CA ASP A 459 -10.57 -8.52 23.03
C ASP A 459 -10.12 -7.03 22.95
N PRO A 460 -10.69 -6.22 22.03
CA PRO A 460 -10.45 -4.78 21.99
C PRO A 460 -10.63 -4.09 23.35
N SER A 461 -11.54 -4.57 24.19
CA SER A 461 -11.76 -4.06 25.55
C SER A 461 -10.56 -4.33 26.48
N TYR A 462 -9.93 -5.50 26.34
CA TYR A 462 -8.73 -5.88 27.07
C TYR A 462 -7.52 -5.03 26.64
N ILE A 463 -7.37 -4.79 25.33
CA ILE A 463 -6.31 -3.93 24.80
C ILE A 463 -6.45 -2.51 25.35
N LEU A 464 -7.67 -1.96 25.37
CA LEU A 464 -7.95 -0.62 25.88
C LEU A 464 -7.62 -0.51 27.38
N THR A 465 -8.06 -1.49 28.17
CA THR A 465 -7.78 -1.54 29.63
C THR A 465 -6.27 -1.59 29.87
N ARG A 466 -5.55 -2.42 29.12
CA ARG A 466 -4.11 -2.54 29.24
C ARG A 466 -3.36 -1.29 28.77
N ALA A 467 -3.88 -0.62 27.74
CA ALA A 467 -3.36 0.65 27.26
C ALA A 467 -3.41 1.73 28.34
N GLN A 468 -4.55 1.84 29.04
CA GLN A 468 -4.74 2.77 30.15
C GLN A 468 -3.74 2.50 31.28
N GLN A 469 -3.62 1.23 31.72
CA GLN A 469 -2.69 0.84 32.79
C GLN A 469 -1.23 1.18 32.46
N VAL A 470 -0.79 0.90 31.23
CA VAL A 470 0.57 1.21 30.78
C VAL A 470 0.79 2.71 30.67
N LEU A 471 -0.21 3.47 30.23
CA LEU A 471 -0.12 4.92 30.14
C LEU A 471 0.00 5.57 31.53
N LEU A 472 -0.86 5.19 32.48
CA LEU A 472 -0.78 5.67 33.86
C LEU A 472 0.58 5.35 34.50
N LYS A 473 1.08 4.13 34.28
CA LYS A 473 2.43 3.75 34.72
C LYS A 473 3.51 4.62 34.06
N THR A 474 3.41 4.87 32.75
CA THR A 474 4.34 5.73 32.01
C THR A 474 4.35 7.14 32.58
N ILE A 475 3.18 7.73 32.86
CA ILE A 475 3.05 9.07 33.45
C ILE A 475 3.78 9.12 34.80
N SER A 476 3.56 8.13 35.66
CA SER A 476 4.20 8.09 36.99
C SER A 476 5.73 7.96 36.94
N LEU A 477 6.28 7.39 35.86
CA LEU A 477 7.72 7.21 35.64
C LEU A 477 8.37 8.38 34.89
N THR A 478 7.57 9.31 34.37
CA THR A 478 8.06 10.40 33.53
C THR A 478 8.52 11.58 34.39
N SER A 479 9.65 12.19 34.05
CA SER A 479 10.15 13.38 34.75
C SER A 479 9.22 14.59 34.51
N PRO A 480 8.93 15.42 35.53
CA PRO A 480 8.15 16.66 35.37
C PRO A 480 8.75 17.66 34.37
N THR A 481 10.05 17.57 34.11
CA THR A 481 10.77 18.44 33.17
C THR A 481 10.73 17.97 31.71
N SER A 482 10.13 16.81 31.44
CA SER A 482 10.15 16.19 30.11
C SER A 482 9.22 16.85 29.08
N LEU A 483 8.21 17.59 29.53
CA LEU A 483 7.23 18.27 28.69
C LEU A 483 7.22 19.78 28.97
N SER A 484 7.03 20.57 27.93
CA SER A 484 6.71 21.99 28.11
C SER A 484 5.29 22.16 28.66
N GLN A 485 5.04 23.24 29.40
CA GLN A 485 3.68 23.54 29.94
C GLN A 485 2.62 23.58 28.83
N HIS A 486 2.97 24.10 27.65
CA HIS A 486 2.07 24.10 26.50
C HIS A 486 1.70 22.68 26.04
N GLN A 487 2.69 21.78 25.95
CA GLN A 487 2.43 20.37 25.59
C GLN A 487 1.60 19.66 26.67
N LEU A 488 1.86 19.92 27.95
CA LEU A 488 1.07 19.35 29.04
C LEU A 488 -0.40 19.76 28.95
N ASN A 489 -0.67 21.07 28.78
CA ASN A 489 -2.04 21.58 28.62
C ASN A 489 -2.73 21.00 27.38
N GLN A 490 -1.99 20.80 26.29
CA GLN A 490 -2.52 20.18 25.07
C GLN A 490 -2.90 18.72 25.29
N LEU A 491 -2.03 17.95 25.95
CA LEU A 491 -2.28 16.54 26.26
C LEU A 491 -3.42 16.36 27.27
N GLU A 492 -3.50 17.23 28.27
CA GLU A 492 -4.61 17.27 29.22
C GLU A 492 -5.94 17.51 28.49
N ALA A 493 -6.02 18.56 27.65
CA ALA A 493 -7.24 18.88 26.91
C ALA A 493 -7.71 17.74 25.98
N LEU A 494 -6.80 16.90 25.47
CA LEU A 494 -7.17 15.73 24.68
C LEU A 494 -7.82 14.62 25.53
N CYS A 495 -7.42 14.50 26.79
CA CYS A 495 -7.86 13.42 27.68
C CYS A 495 -9.05 13.80 28.56
N VAL A 496 -9.26 15.07 28.91
CA VAL A 496 -10.32 15.49 29.87
C VAL A 496 -11.69 14.91 29.54
N ASP A 497 -12.07 14.92 28.26
CA ASP A 497 -13.38 14.39 27.80
C ASP A 497 -13.36 12.89 27.52
N LEU A 498 -12.19 12.30 27.25
CA LEU A 498 -12.06 10.88 26.85
C LEU A 498 -11.80 9.96 28.04
N ASP A 499 -10.89 10.35 28.93
CA ASP A 499 -10.50 9.65 30.15
C ASP A 499 -10.00 10.67 31.22
N PRO A 500 -10.87 11.06 32.17
CA PRO A 500 -10.53 12.04 33.20
C PRO A 500 -9.47 11.53 34.18
N GLU A 501 -9.30 10.21 34.33
CA GLU A 501 -8.28 9.63 35.21
C GLU A 501 -6.88 9.90 34.66
N VAL A 502 -6.70 9.68 33.36
CA VAL A 502 -5.44 9.98 32.66
C VAL A 502 -5.15 11.48 32.66
N ALA A 503 -6.17 12.32 32.45
CA ALA A 503 -6.02 13.78 32.51
C ALA A 503 -5.53 14.24 33.90
N ALA A 504 -6.15 13.74 34.97
CA ALA A 504 -5.75 14.05 36.34
C ALA A 504 -4.31 13.59 36.64
N ALA A 505 -3.92 12.40 36.18
CA ALA A 505 -2.58 11.87 36.36
C ALA A 505 -1.50 12.74 35.68
N LEU A 506 -1.77 13.26 34.48
CA LEU A 506 -0.85 14.17 33.76
C LEU A 506 -0.57 15.43 34.58
N VAL A 507 -1.62 16.07 35.12
CA VAL A 507 -1.47 17.28 35.93
C VAL A 507 -0.77 16.97 37.25
N PHE A 508 -1.19 15.92 37.95
CA PHE A 508 -0.65 15.58 39.27
C PHE A 508 0.84 15.24 39.24
N HIS A 509 1.31 14.48 38.25
CA HIS A 509 2.70 14.02 38.20
C HIS A 509 3.65 14.98 37.48
N LEU A 510 3.15 15.83 36.58
CA LEU A 510 3.99 16.60 35.66
C LEU A 510 3.82 18.12 35.77
N SER A 511 2.84 18.60 36.55
CA SER A 511 2.78 20.04 36.86
C SER A 511 3.91 20.43 37.81
N SER A 512 4.62 21.51 37.47
CA SER A 512 5.74 22.04 38.26
C SER A 512 5.30 22.78 39.54
N SER A 513 4.01 22.78 39.85
CA SER A 513 3.38 23.53 40.95
C SER A 513 3.37 22.81 42.31
N SER A 514 4.33 21.93 42.57
CA SER A 514 4.63 21.46 43.93
C SER A 514 6.07 21.76 44.34
N LEU A 515 6.52 22.99 44.12
CA LEU A 515 7.61 23.53 44.93
C LEU A 515 7.08 23.67 46.36
N SER A 516 7.70 22.88 47.26
CA SER A 516 7.97 23.18 48.67
C SER A 516 7.16 24.32 49.27
N PRO A 517 6.35 24.11 50.33
CA PRO A 517 6.07 25.22 51.23
C PRO A 517 7.42 25.60 51.86
N GLU A 518 8.03 26.69 51.39
CA GLU A 518 8.99 27.42 52.22
C GLU A 518 8.25 27.72 53.52
N LEU A 519 8.64 27.00 54.57
CA LEU A 519 8.38 27.39 55.94
C LEU A 519 9.11 28.72 56.13
N ASP A 520 8.41 29.82 55.90
CA ASP A 520 8.75 31.12 56.46
C ASP A 520 8.52 31.03 57.99
N PHE A 521 9.50 30.44 58.68
CA PHE A 521 9.81 30.79 60.05
C PHE A 521 11.02 31.71 60.01
N LEU A 522 10.78 33.02 60.09
CA LEU A 522 11.44 33.95 61.01
C LEU A 522 10.71 35.30 61.04
#